data_AF-A0A359CQ23-F1
#
_entry.id   AF-A0A359CQ23-F1
#
_cell.length_a   1.000
_cell.length_b   1.000
_cell.length_c   1.000
_cell.angle_alpha   90.00
_cell.angle_beta   90.00
_cell.angle_gamma   90.00
#
_symmetry.space_group_name_H-M   'P 1'
#
loop_
_entity.id
_entity.type
_entity.pdbx_description
1 polymer ?
#
loop_
_entity_poly.entity_id
_entity_poly.type
_entity_poly.pdbx_seq_one_letter_code
_entity_poly.pdbx_strand_id
1 'polypeptide(L)'
;IFLRKIVRGGADKSYGIQVAKLAGLPDEVIDKSKEILLKLEELDITKNLKEDDALKETAISSTKEKKNAQMSFFDFKGNEILESLKNIDVLNLTPMEALNLLYDISQKVQKL
;
A
#
# COMPACT_ATOMS: atom_id res chain seq x y z
N ILE A 1 -12.52 -29.94 2.72
CA ILE A 1 -13.63 -30.30 1.79
C ILE A 1 -14.54 -29.09 1.65
N PHE A 2 -14.95 -28.71 0.43
CA PHE A 2 -15.77 -27.50 0.19
C PHE A 2 -17.27 -27.83 0.23
N LEU A 3 -18.06 -27.00 0.92
CA LEU A 3 -19.52 -27.07 0.86
C LEU A 3 -20.02 -26.39 -0.42
N ARG A 4 -20.89 -27.07 -1.18
CA ARG A 4 -21.51 -26.56 -2.42
C ARG A 4 -22.87 -25.95 -2.13
N LYS A 5 -22.95 -25.04 -1.16
CA LYS A 5 -24.19 -24.38 -0.75
C LYS A 5 -24.02 -22.87 -0.79
N ILE A 6 -24.92 -22.19 -1.49
CA ILE A 6 -24.96 -20.73 -1.53
C ILE A 6 -25.81 -20.26 -0.34
N VAL A 7 -25.27 -19.34 0.45
CA VAL A 7 -25.97 -18.68 1.56
C VAL A 7 -26.02 -17.18 1.29
N ARG A 8 -27.07 -16.51 1.75
CA ARG A 8 -27.18 -15.05 1.66
C ARG A 8 -26.24 -14.42 2.70
N GLY A 9 -25.38 -13.51 2.27
CA GLY A 9 -24.39 -12.84 3.11
C GLY A 9 -23.08 -12.58 2.37
N GLY A 10 -22.20 -11.77 2.97
CA GLY A 10 -20.82 -11.61 2.52
C GLY A 10 -19.95 -12.80 2.96
N ALA A 11 -18.73 -12.88 2.44
CA ALA A 11 -17.77 -13.87 2.93
C ALA A 11 -17.07 -13.32 4.18
N ASP A 12 -17.11 -14.06 5.29
CA ASP A 12 -16.50 -13.61 6.56
C ASP A 12 -14.97 -13.75 6.61
N LYS A 13 -14.38 -14.54 5.69
CA LYS A 13 -12.94 -14.86 5.67
C LYS A 13 -12.41 -15.01 4.26
N SER A 14 -11.16 -14.59 4.04
CA SER A 14 -10.44 -14.76 2.77
C SER A 14 -9.84 -16.16 2.62
N TYR A 15 -10.67 -17.13 2.24
CA TYR A 15 -10.24 -18.51 1.97
C TYR A 15 -9.29 -18.65 0.77
N GLY A 16 -9.18 -17.64 -0.09
CA GLY A 16 -8.28 -17.63 -1.25
C GLY A 16 -6.81 -17.79 -0.88
N ILE A 17 -6.36 -17.21 0.24
CA ILE A 17 -4.97 -17.33 0.72
C ILE A 17 -4.66 -18.78 1.13
N GLN A 18 -5.63 -19.45 1.78
CA GLN A 18 -5.50 -20.87 2.14
C GLN A 18 -5.44 -21.77 0.90
N VAL A 19 -6.20 -21.45 -0.15
CA VAL A 19 -6.13 -22.18 -1.42
C VAL A 19 -4.79 -21.95 -2.12
N ALA A 20 -4.26 -20.72 -2.12
CA ALA A 20 -2.95 -20.41 -2.67
C ALA A 20 -1.82 -21.19 -1.97
N LYS A 21 -1.91 -21.34 -0.63
CA LYS A 21 -0.97 -22.18 0.13
C LYS A 21 -1.06 -23.65 -0.29
N LEU A 22 -2.27 -24.19 -0.47
CA LEU A 22 -2.48 -25.56 -0.97
C LEU A 22 -2.00 -25.75 -2.41
N ALA A 23 -1.99 -24.68 -3.21
CA ALA A 23 -1.47 -24.67 -4.58
C ALA A 23 0.07 -24.56 -4.64
N GLY A 24 0.76 -24.42 -3.51
CA GLY A 24 2.21 -24.40 -3.44
C GLY A 24 2.85 -23.05 -3.78
N LEU A 25 2.13 -21.93 -3.59
CA LEU A 25 2.74 -20.61 -3.70
C LEU A 25 3.84 -20.40 -2.64
N PRO A 26 4.88 -19.58 -2.93
CA PRO A 26 5.93 -19.28 -1.96
C PRO A 26 5.40 -18.65 -0.67
N ASP A 27 5.97 -19.03 0.48
CA ASP A 27 5.52 -18.55 1.80
C ASP A 27 5.65 -17.03 1.95
N GLU A 28 6.68 -16.41 1.35
CA GLU A 28 6.85 -14.94 1.34
C GLU A 28 5.64 -14.22 0.73
N VAL A 29 5.06 -14.79 -0.34
CA VAL A 29 3.88 -14.22 -1.00
C VAL A 29 2.64 -14.39 -0.12
N ILE A 30 2.52 -15.55 0.55
CA ILE A 30 1.42 -15.85 1.46
C ILE A 30 1.42 -14.89 2.66
N ASP A 31 2.58 -14.63 3.25
CA ASP A 31 2.70 -13.77 4.43
C ASP A 31 2.44 -12.30 4.09
N LYS A 32 3.00 -11.80 2.98
CA LYS A 32 2.67 -10.47 2.47
C LYS A 32 1.16 -10.32 2.18
N SER A 33 0.54 -11.36 1.64
CA SER A 33 -0.90 -11.35 1.35
C SER A 33 -1.74 -11.28 2.63
N LYS A 34 -1.31 -11.94 3.72
CA LYS A 34 -1.98 -11.83 5.03
C LYS A 34 -1.87 -10.42 5.62
N GLU A 35 -0.70 -9.79 5.52
CA GLU A 35 -0.50 -8.41 6.00
C GLU A 35 -1.42 -7.42 5.27
N ILE A 36 -1.55 -7.57 3.95
CA ILE A 36 -2.46 -6.74 3.15
C ILE A 36 -3.91 -7.01 3.52
N LEU A 37 -4.30 -8.27 3.73
CA LEU A 37 -5.66 -8.63 4.16
C LEU A 37 -6.03 -7.93 5.47
N LEU A 38 -5.15 -7.97 6.49
CA LEU A 38 -5.39 -7.31 7.76
C LEU A 38 -5.62 -5.80 7.60
N LYS A 39 -4.79 -5.14 6.78
CA LYS A 39 -4.95 -3.70 6.50
C LYS A 39 -6.29 -3.39 5.81
N LEU A 40 -6.74 -4.25 4.89
CA LEU A 40 -8.01 -4.05 4.20
C LEU A 40 -9.21 -4.29 5.13
N GLU A 41 -9.14 -5.30 5.99
CA GLU A 41 -10.19 -5.56 6.99
C GLU A 41 -10.33 -4.39 7.98
N GLU A 42 -9.23 -3.79 8.42
CA GLU A 42 -9.24 -2.58 9.26
C GLU A 42 -9.87 -1.37 8.55
N LEU A 43 -9.58 -1.18 7.27
CA LEU A 43 -10.15 -0.11 6.45
C LEU A 43 -11.65 -0.32 6.19
N ASP A 44 -12.09 -1.55 5.94
CA ASP A 44 -13.51 -1.84 5.74
C ASP A 44 -14.31 -1.67 7.04
N ILE A 45 -13.76 -2.07 8.20
CA ILE A 45 -14.41 -1.81 9.50
C ILE A 45 -14.57 -0.30 9.74
N THR A 46 -13.51 0.47 9.52
CA THR A 46 -13.56 1.94 9.71
C THR A 46 -14.44 2.66 8.70
N LYS A 47 -14.68 2.08 7.52
CA LYS A 47 -15.59 2.58 6.50
C LYS A 47 -17.05 2.27 6.83
N ASN A 48 -17.37 1.04 7.23
CA ASN A 48 -18.74 0.66 7.62
C ASN A 48 -19.24 1.47 8.83
N LEU A 49 -18.37 1.80 9.79
CA LEU A 49 -18.70 2.68 10.92
C LEU A 49 -19.08 4.13 10.50
N LYS A 50 -18.71 4.56 9.29
CA LYS A 50 -19.05 5.90 8.75
C LYS A 50 -20.24 5.87 7.79
N GLU A 51 -20.70 4.69 7.37
CA GLU A 51 -21.73 4.53 6.35
C GLU A 51 -23.15 4.30 6.90
N ASP A 52 -23.30 4.07 8.21
CA ASP A 52 -24.63 3.95 8.86
C ASP A 52 -25.45 5.27 8.85
N ASP A 53 -24.88 6.39 8.41
CA ASP A 53 -25.54 7.71 8.41
C ASP A 53 -25.87 8.28 7.00
N ALA A 54 -25.71 7.53 5.91
CA ALA A 54 -25.96 8.08 4.57
C ALA A 54 -26.55 7.09 3.55
N LEU A 55 -27.83 6.78 3.73
CA LEU A 55 -28.67 6.26 2.64
C LEU A 55 -28.83 7.31 1.52
N LYS A 56 -28.65 6.84 0.27
CA LYS A 56 -29.08 7.43 -1.02
C LYS A 56 -28.14 8.49 -1.64
N GLU A 57 -27.48 8.14 -2.75
CA GLU A 57 -27.85 8.61 -4.10
C GLU A 57 -26.91 8.07 -5.21
N THR A 58 -27.55 7.49 -6.24
CA THR A 58 -27.26 7.57 -7.69
C THR A 58 -25.86 7.29 -8.28
N ALA A 59 -25.80 6.15 -8.98
CA ALA A 59 -25.39 5.99 -10.39
C ALA A 59 -24.35 6.95 -11.03
N ILE A 60 -23.19 6.36 -11.35
CA ILE A 60 -22.51 6.38 -12.66
C ILE A 60 -22.46 7.74 -13.40
N SER A 61 -21.31 8.41 -13.33
CA SER A 61 -20.86 9.33 -14.38
C SER A 61 -19.34 9.24 -14.57
N SER A 62 -18.98 8.68 -15.72
CA SER A 62 -17.83 8.92 -16.59
C SER A 62 -16.56 9.67 -16.11
N THR A 63 -15.44 9.05 -16.48
CA THR A 63 -14.22 9.61 -17.11
C THR A 63 -13.21 10.42 -16.31
N LYS A 64 -11.98 9.87 -16.36
CA LYS A 64 -10.65 10.50 -16.29
C LYS A 64 -10.30 11.22 -14.99
N GLU A 65 -9.06 11.00 -14.58
CA GLU A 65 -8.40 11.58 -13.40
C GLU A 65 -8.81 10.97 -12.06
N LYS A 66 -8.10 9.91 -11.68
CA LYS A 66 -7.64 9.69 -10.30
C LYS A 66 -6.49 8.70 -10.32
N LYS A 67 -5.34 9.16 -10.82
CA LYS A 67 -3.99 8.63 -10.50
C LYS A 67 -3.61 8.97 -9.04
N ASN A 68 -4.55 8.79 -8.12
CA ASN A 68 -4.39 9.06 -6.69
C ASN A 68 -5.00 7.90 -5.89
N ALA A 69 -4.69 6.67 -6.31
CA ALA A 69 -4.85 5.51 -5.44
C ALA A 69 -3.57 5.40 -4.60
N GLN A 70 -3.58 6.11 -3.46
CA GLN A 70 -2.79 5.81 -2.27
C GLN A 70 -1.25 5.85 -2.45
N MET A 71 -0.68 7.06 -2.49
CA MET A 71 0.73 7.23 -2.09
C MET A 71 0.83 6.81 -0.62
N SER A 72 1.60 5.76 -0.31
CA SER A 72 1.93 5.42 1.07
C SER A 72 2.60 6.63 1.70
N PHE A 73 2.22 7.00 2.93
CA PHE A 73 2.87 8.09 3.66
C PHE A 73 4.39 7.84 3.82
N PHE A 74 4.80 6.57 3.80
CA PHE A 74 6.21 6.16 3.74
C PHE A 74 6.85 6.38 2.36
N ASP A 75 6.09 6.19 1.27
CA ASP A 75 6.58 6.44 -0.09
C ASP A 75 6.81 7.94 -0.34
N PHE A 76 6.07 8.83 0.33
CA PHE A 76 6.24 10.28 0.16
C PHE A 76 7.65 10.75 0.54
N LYS A 77 8.17 10.32 1.70
CA LYS A 77 9.53 10.65 2.13
C LYS A 77 10.61 9.92 1.32
N GLY A 78 10.36 8.69 0.89
CA GLY A 78 11.25 7.97 -0.03
C GLY A 78 11.38 8.68 -1.38
N ASN A 79 10.26 9.19 -1.91
CA ASN A 79 10.24 9.96 -3.15
C ASN A 79 11.00 11.29 -3.03
N GLU A 80 10.92 11.98 -1.89
CA GLU A 80 11.69 13.21 -1.65
C GLU A 80 13.21 12.96 -1.73
N ILE A 81 13.69 11.88 -1.11
CA ILE A 81 15.11 11.50 -1.16
C ILE A 81 15.52 11.09 -2.58
N LEU A 82 14.67 10.32 -3.26
CA LEU A 82 14.92 9.90 -4.65
C LEU A 82 14.98 11.08 -5.62
N GLU A 83 14.09 12.06 -5.45
CA GLU A 83 14.08 13.28 -6.26
C GLU A 83 15.33 14.12 -6.00
N SER A 84 15.78 14.20 -4.74
CA SER A 84 17.06 14.84 -4.40
C SER A 84 18.25 14.16 -5.06
N LEU A 85 18.30 12.82 -5.08
CA LEU A 85 19.36 12.05 -5.73
C LEU A 85 19.37 12.23 -7.25
N LYS A 86 18.20 12.34 -7.87
CA LYS A 86 18.07 12.50 -9.33
C LYS A 86 18.60 13.85 -9.82
N ASN A 87 18.51 14.87 -8.98
CA ASN A 87 18.94 16.24 -9.31
C ASN A 87 20.39 16.53 -8.92
N ILE A 88 21.07 15.59 -8.26
CA ILE A 88 22.48 15.76 -7.89
C ILE A 88 23.38 15.54 -9.10
N ASP A 89 24.21 16.53 -9.40
CA ASP A 89 25.25 16.44 -10.41
C ASP A 89 26.58 15.99 -9.78
N VAL A 90 26.85 14.69 -9.89
CA VAL A 90 28.05 14.05 -9.35
C VAL A 90 29.36 14.58 -9.97
N LEU A 91 29.30 15.12 -11.19
CA LEU A 91 30.51 15.53 -11.92
C LEU A 91 31.04 16.89 -11.47
N ASN A 92 30.20 17.73 -10.86
CA ASN A 92 30.54 19.08 -10.45
C ASN A 92 30.62 19.26 -8.92
N LEU A 93 30.46 18.18 -8.15
CA LEU A 93 30.51 18.20 -6.70
C LEU A 93 31.94 18.19 -6.16
N THR A 94 32.20 19.02 -5.14
CA THR A 94 33.43 18.87 -4.38
C THR A 94 33.35 17.64 -3.46
N PRO A 95 34.49 16.98 -3.15
CA PRO A 95 34.49 15.81 -2.26
C PRO A 95 33.87 16.10 -0.88
N MET A 96 34.04 17.32 -0.36
CA MET A 96 33.44 17.75 0.90
C MET A 96 31.92 17.90 0.81
N GLU A 97 31.41 18.49 -0.28
CA GLU A 97 29.96 18.59 -0.51
C GLU A 97 29.32 17.22 -0.68
N ALA A 98 29.97 16.30 -1.41
CA ALA A 98 29.48 14.94 -1.55
C ALA A 98 29.38 14.22 -0.20
N LEU A 99 30.39 14.36 0.67
CA LEU A 99 30.37 13.79 2.02
C LEU A 99 29.25 14.38 2.88
N ASN A 100 29.03 15.69 2.82
CA ASN A 100 27.95 16.35 3.55
C ASN A 100 26.56 15.91 3.04
N LEU A 101 26.36 15.82 1.73
CA LEU A 101 25.11 15.33 1.14
C LEU A 101 24.82 13.89 1.53
N LEU A 102 25.83 13.01 1.49
CA LEU A 102 25.70 11.63 1.92
C LEU A 102 25.34 11.53 3.40
N TYR A 103 25.97 12.36 4.24
CA TYR A 103 25.65 12.43 5.67
C TYR A 103 24.18 12.85 5.88
N ASP A 104 23.73 13.91 5.22
CA ASP A 104 22.35 14.40 5.33
C ASP A 104 21.31 13.36 4.88
N ILE A 105 21.58 12.67 3.77
CA ILE A 105 20.70 11.59 3.28
C ILE A 105 20.68 10.43 4.28
N SER A 106 21.83 10.03 4.82
CA SER A 106 21.90 8.95 5.82
C SER A 106 21.07 9.28 7.07
N GLN A 107 21.13 10.53 7.54
CA GLN A 107 20.36 11.00 8.69
C GLN A 107 18.86 11.03 8.40
N LYS A 108 18.46 11.42 7.17
CA LYS A 108 17.05 11.41 6.75
C LYS A 108 16.50 9.98 6.67
N VAL A 109 17.27 9.03 6.14
CA VAL A 109 16.89 7.60 6.08
C VAL A 109 16.82 6.96 7.46
N GLN A 110 17.70 7.33 8.40
CA GLN A 110 17.69 6.75 9.74
C GLN A 110 16.57 7.30 10.64
N LYS A 111 16.02 8.47 10.31
CA LYS A 111 14.84 9.07 10.99
C LYS A 111 13.50 8.60 10.42
N LEU A 112 13.53 7.83 9.34
CA LEU A 112 12.39 7.21 8.68
C LEU A 112 12.07 5.87 9.34
#